data_AF-A0A1H7EJZ3-F1
#
_entry.id   AF-A0A1H7EJZ3-F1
#
_cell.length_a   1.000
_cell.length_b   1.000
_cell.length_c   1.000
_cell.angle_alpha   90.00
_cell.angle_beta   90.00
_cell.angle_gamma   90.00
#
_symmetry.space_group_name_H-M   'P 1'
#
loop_
_entity.id
_entity.type
_entity.pdbx_description
1 polymer ?
#
loop_
_entity_poly.entity_id
_entity_poly.type
_entity_poly.pdbx_seq_one_letter_code
_entity_poly.pdbx_strand_id
1 'polypeptide(L)'
;MRILRILVAKMRDIDFSAPMRLVQRMPRQLLAGTCCVFTFAAPLAAQAACPPSAIASLEKPGTALRNGVDRGVLWRIERGGRTSWLYGTLHVGRGDWVRPGPTVQKALTQSDTLALELDSRDDATAQALARPADPELLARLLSGERARRLERQASEACVPPGSLSRMQPILQVTALSGLVARADGLYPEFGVDESLAVSARNSNKPIVALESAAEQLKVLTGGSEAEEAEQVDAALDELESGKLRGQIKELADVWARSDAARLARYADWCDCVKTPAEQRLMKRLLDDRNPNLADGVERLHASGKGVFAAVGALHMIGPQGLPTLMAARGFTVTPVLVDAQAQTAAPIAPMPAPSAAPRATARGGKAVKGQHGQKGAPAAAAKGGKSAKAAPAAKGGKAAAKAPTKGAPKAASKAASKAAAPAAKGKVRR
;
A
#
# COMPACT_ATOMS: atom_id res chain seq x y z
N MET A 1 -12.00 19.41 37.81
CA MET A 1 -13.17 20.30 38.08
C MET A 1 -12.78 21.62 38.77
N ARG A 2 -11.86 22.41 38.21
CA ARG A 2 -11.65 23.81 38.64
C ARG A 2 -11.25 24.77 37.49
N ILE A 3 -11.34 24.31 36.24
CA ILE A 3 -11.06 25.10 35.02
C ILE A 3 -12.27 25.03 34.06
N LEU A 4 -13.48 24.89 34.63
CA LEU A 4 -14.76 24.90 33.89
C LEU A 4 -15.76 25.88 34.52
N ARG A 5 -15.25 27.00 35.06
CA ARG A 5 -16.04 28.07 35.69
C ARG A 5 -15.66 29.49 35.25
N ILE A 6 -14.72 29.66 34.31
CA ILE A 6 -14.24 30.98 33.86
C ILE A 6 -14.70 31.34 32.44
N LEU A 7 -15.35 30.42 31.71
CA LEU A 7 -15.83 30.66 30.33
C LEU A 7 -17.34 30.93 30.22
N VAL A 8 -18.06 31.14 31.33
CA VAL A 8 -19.53 31.38 31.34
C VAL A 8 -19.87 32.82 31.79
N ALA A 9 -18.95 33.78 31.64
CA ALA A 9 -19.13 35.16 32.11
C ALA A 9 -18.98 36.25 31.03
N LYS A 10 -19.11 35.92 29.75
CA LYS A 10 -19.22 36.89 28.65
C LYS A 10 -20.19 36.36 27.60
N MET A 11 -21.48 36.62 27.80
CA MET A 11 -22.57 36.66 26.79
C MET A 11 -23.94 36.85 27.47
N ARG A 12 -23.99 37.75 28.46
CA ARG A 12 -25.24 38.36 28.91
C ARG A 12 -25.16 39.81 28.49
N ASP A 13 -25.88 40.13 27.41
CA ASP A 13 -26.47 41.45 27.11
C ASP A 13 -27.04 41.39 25.69
N ILE A 14 -28.13 40.64 25.50
CA ILE A 14 -29.11 40.93 24.45
C ILE A 14 -30.49 40.62 25.04
N ASP A 15 -31.23 41.70 25.30
CA ASP A 15 -32.62 41.70 25.76
C ASP A 15 -33.55 41.68 24.53
N PHE A 16 -34.48 40.73 24.49
CA PHE A 16 -35.56 40.68 23.49
C PHE A 16 -36.87 40.33 24.21
N SER A 17 -37.43 41.32 24.89
CA SER A 17 -38.73 41.23 25.56
C SER A 17 -39.80 42.13 24.89
N ALA A 18 -40.38 41.62 23.78
CA ALA A 18 -41.78 41.77 23.30
C ALA A 18 -42.42 43.20 23.08
N PRO A 19 -43.73 43.35 22.74
CA PRO A 19 -44.40 43.09 21.45
C PRO A 19 -45.32 44.26 20.95
N MET A 20 -45.93 44.14 19.75
CA MET A 20 -47.26 44.64 19.27
C MET A 20 -47.23 45.19 17.84
N ARG A 21 -47.88 44.50 16.89
CA ARG A 21 -49.23 44.77 16.33
C ARG A 21 -49.38 46.14 15.64
N LEU A 22 -49.50 46.12 14.32
CA LEU A 22 -50.63 46.79 13.66
C LEU A 22 -51.00 46.10 12.34
N VAL A 23 -52.30 46.06 12.10
CA VAL A 23 -53.05 45.26 11.14
C VAL A 23 -53.58 46.19 10.03
N GLN A 24 -53.74 45.63 8.83
CA GLN A 24 -54.62 46.03 7.72
C GLN A 24 -54.35 47.38 7.02
N ARG A 25 -54.07 47.29 5.72
CA ARG A 25 -55.06 47.54 4.64
C ARG A 25 -54.43 47.21 3.27
N MET A 26 -55.05 46.27 2.55
CA MET A 26 -54.87 46.09 1.10
C MET A 26 -55.50 47.30 0.35
N PRO A 27 -55.05 47.56 -0.88
CA PRO A 27 -55.89 47.14 -2.00
C PRO A 27 -55.11 46.37 -3.07
N ARG A 28 -55.79 45.36 -3.62
CA ARG A 28 -55.42 44.61 -4.82
C ARG A 28 -55.49 45.53 -6.04
N GLN A 29 -54.41 45.68 -6.79
CA GLN A 29 -54.48 45.94 -8.23
C GLN A 29 -53.41 45.16 -8.98
N LEU A 30 -53.84 44.58 -10.10
CA LEU A 30 -53.08 43.77 -11.04
C LEU A 30 -51.93 44.57 -11.66
N LEU A 31 -50.75 43.96 -11.76
CA LEU A 31 -49.88 44.18 -12.91
C LEU A 31 -49.09 42.90 -13.20
N ALA A 32 -49.39 42.32 -14.35
CA ALA A 32 -48.60 41.28 -14.99
C ALA A 32 -47.20 41.84 -15.29
N GLY A 33 -46.22 41.42 -14.50
CA GLY A 33 -44.81 41.71 -14.72
C GLY A 33 -44.10 40.40 -15.05
N THR A 34 -43.86 40.18 -16.33
CA THR A 34 -43.03 39.10 -16.87
C THR A 34 -41.61 39.25 -16.32
N CYS A 35 -41.33 38.60 -15.19
CA CYS A 35 -39.97 38.50 -14.68
C CYS A 35 -39.31 37.32 -15.40
N CYS A 36 -38.63 37.62 -16.51
CA CYS A 36 -37.65 36.71 -17.11
C CYS A 36 -36.58 36.44 -16.04
N VAL A 37 -36.77 35.38 -15.26
CA VAL A 37 -35.70 34.78 -14.48
C VAL A 37 -34.77 34.15 -15.51
N PHE A 38 -33.76 34.90 -15.93
CA PHE A 38 -32.57 34.34 -16.53
C PHE A 38 -31.92 33.45 -15.48
N THR A 39 -32.29 32.17 -15.47
CA THR A 39 -31.49 31.14 -14.82
C THR A 39 -30.19 31.04 -15.59
N PHE A 40 -29.21 31.87 -15.21
CA PHE A 40 -27.81 31.58 -15.46
C PHE A 40 -27.47 30.35 -14.63
N ALA A 41 -27.82 29.17 -15.15
CA ALA A 41 -27.17 27.93 -14.78
C ALA A 41 -25.74 28.05 -15.33
N ALA A 42 -24.88 28.74 -14.57
CA ALA A 42 -23.46 28.53 -14.73
C ALA A 42 -23.25 27.00 -14.58
N PRO A 43 -22.58 26.33 -15.53
CA PRO A 43 -22.22 24.96 -15.31
C PRO A 43 -21.34 24.99 -14.06
N LEU A 44 -21.82 24.41 -12.96
CA LEU A 44 -20.95 23.98 -11.88
C LEU A 44 -19.95 23.07 -12.58
N ALA A 45 -18.76 23.59 -12.89
CA ALA A 45 -17.65 22.80 -13.35
C ALA A 45 -17.59 21.64 -12.37
N ALA A 46 -17.84 20.43 -12.87
CA ALA A 46 -17.86 19.24 -12.06
C ALA A 46 -16.49 19.16 -11.39
N GLN A 47 -16.40 19.61 -10.14
CA GLN A 47 -15.24 19.34 -9.30
C GLN A 47 -15.10 17.83 -9.34
N ALA A 48 -13.99 17.37 -9.89
CA ALA A 48 -13.71 15.95 -9.99
C ALA A 48 -13.99 15.36 -8.60
N ALA A 49 -14.97 14.47 -8.52
CA ALA A 49 -15.38 13.91 -7.24
C ALA A 49 -14.16 13.22 -6.64
N CYS A 50 -13.78 13.62 -5.43
CA CYS A 50 -12.65 13.04 -4.73
C CYS A 50 -12.79 11.51 -4.69
N PRO A 51 -11.70 10.74 -4.91
CA PRO A 51 -11.73 9.31 -4.69
C PRO A 51 -12.25 8.99 -3.28
N PRO A 52 -13.03 7.91 -3.09
CA PRO A 52 -13.51 7.53 -1.77
C PRO A 52 -12.33 7.33 -0.82
N SER A 53 -12.53 7.59 0.47
CA SER A 53 -11.49 7.31 1.47
C SER A 53 -11.25 5.80 1.61
N ALA A 54 -10.10 5.41 2.17
CA ALA A 54 -9.81 4.02 2.49
C ALA A 54 -10.94 3.39 3.34
N ILE A 55 -11.42 4.11 4.36
CA ILE A 55 -12.52 3.66 5.23
C ILE A 55 -13.81 3.44 4.42
N ALA A 56 -14.22 4.42 3.60
CA ALA A 56 -15.41 4.29 2.76
C ALA A 56 -15.29 3.13 1.75
N SER A 57 -14.07 2.76 1.35
CA SER A 57 -13.84 1.60 0.48
C SER A 57 -14.11 0.26 1.15
N LEU A 58 -14.05 0.18 2.49
CA LEU A 58 -14.34 -1.03 3.28
C LEU A 58 -15.84 -1.27 3.48
N GLU A 59 -16.65 -0.22 3.40
CA GLU A 59 -18.10 -0.28 3.65
C GLU A 59 -18.90 -0.97 2.53
N LYS A 60 -18.24 -1.35 1.43
CA LYS A 60 -18.88 -2.08 0.34
C LYS A 60 -19.27 -3.50 0.79
N PRO A 61 -20.58 -3.86 0.82
CA PRO A 61 -21.04 -5.20 1.17
C PRO A 61 -20.44 -6.24 0.23
N GLY A 62 -19.94 -7.36 0.79
CA GLY A 62 -19.32 -8.43 -0.01
C GLY A 62 -17.80 -8.39 -0.09
N THR A 63 -17.16 -7.34 0.43
CA THR A 63 -15.74 -7.36 0.83
C THR A 63 -15.57 -8.15 2.14
N ALA A 64 -16.22 -9.31 2.23
CA ALA A 64 -15.81 -10.30 3.22
C ALA A 64 -14.31 -10.48 2.99
N LEU A 65 -13.50 -10.29 4.04
CA LEU A 65 -12.07 -10.61 4.04
C LEU A 65 -11.93 -12.05 3.56
N ARG A 66 -11.86 -12.22 2.23
CA ARG A 66 -11.72 -13.51 1.58
C ARG A 66 -10.50 -14.10 2.23
N ASN A 67 -10.67 -15.29 2.81
CA ASN A 67 -9.60 -16.01 3.49
C ASN A 67 -8.34 -15.89 2.63
N GLY A 68 -7.31 -15.27 3.21
CA GLY A 68 -6.28 -14.50 2.51
C GLY A 68 -5.74 -15.23 1.28
N VAL A 69 -5.71 -14.53 0.15
CA VAL A 69 -5.01 -15.02 -1.04
C VAL A 69 -3.52 -14.76 -0.84
N ASP A 70 -2.68 -15.74 -1.13
CA ASP A 70 -1.24 -15.50 -1.17
C ASP A 70 -0.92 -14.50 -2.29
N ARG A 71 -0.19 -13.45 -1.93
CA ARG A 71 0.18 -12.35 -2.82
C ARG A 71 1.60 -11.91 -2.48
N GLY A 72 2.17 -11.07 -3.33
CA GLY A 72 3.55 -10.65 -3.22
C GLY A 72 4.50 -11.79 -3.53
N VAL A 73 5.78 -11.54 -3.30
CA VAL A 73 6.84 -12.49 -3.63
C VAL A 73 7.58 -12.89 -2.37
N LEU A 74 7.83 -14.19 -2.19
CA LEU A 74 8.34 -14.76 -0.94
C LEU A 74 9.48 -15.74 -1.21
N TRP A 75 10.57 -15.58 -0.48
CA TRP A 75 11.69 -16.52 -0.43
C TRP A 75 11.94 -16.98 1.00
N ARG A 76 12.31 -18.24 1.14
CA ARG A 76 12.89 -18.79 2.37
C ARG A 76 14.40 -18.68 2.27
N ILE A 77 15.05 -18.20 3.34
CA ILE A 77 16.50 -18.17 3.47
C ILE A 77 16.94 -18.97 4.69
N GLU A 78 17.96 -19.80 4.54
CA GLU A 78 18.41 -20.73 5.59
C GLU A 78 19.92 -20.71 5.73
N ARG A 79 20.40 -20.60 6.98
CA ARG A 79 21.82 -20.72 7.32
C ARG A 79 21.97 -21.16 8.77
N GLY A 80 22.94 -22.03 9.04
CA GLY A 80 23.21 -22.51 10.40
C GLY A 80 22.00 -23.18 11.07
N GLY A 81 21.19 -23.91 10.31
CA GLY A 81 19.99 -24.61 10.81
C GLY A 81 18.81 -23.70 11.17
N ARG A 82 18.88 -22.40 10.88
CA ARG A 82 17.81 -21.43 11.14
C ARG A 82 17.17 -20.97 9.84
N THR A 83 15.86 -20.78 9.88
CA THR A 83 15.05 -20.28 8.78
C THR A 83 14.70 -18.81 8.98
N SER A 84 14.73 -18.03 7.91
CA SER A 84 14.21 -16.66 7.83
C SER A 84 13.55 -16.47 6.46
N TRP A 85 12.89 -15.35 6.25
CA TRP A 85 12.04 -15.10 5.09
C TRP A 85 12.32 -13.71 4.52
N LEU A 86 12.33 -13.60 3.19
CA LEU A 86 12.36 -12.35 2.46
C LEU A 86 11.03 -12.20 1.72
N TYR A 87 10.30 -11.12 2.01
CA TYR A 87 8.98 -10.87 1.46
C TYR A 87 8.94 -9.49 0.80
N GLY A 88 8.53 -9.48 -0.48
CA GLY A 88 8.33 -8.26 -1.25
C GLY A 88 6.99 -7.60 -0.92
N THR A 89 7.01 -6.42 -0.30
CA THR A 89 5.81 -5.63 0.02
C THR A 89 5.44 -4.63 -1.08
N LEU A 90 4.27 -4.01 -0.94
CA LEU A 90 3.83 -2.88 -1.75
C LEU A 90 3.26 -1.81 -0.80
N HIS A 91 3.70 -0.56 -0.95
CA HIS A 91 3.31 0.56 -0.06
C HIS A 91 1.85 1.00 -0.22
N VAL A 92 1.14 0.49 -1.22
CA VAL A 92 -0.30 0.67 -1.39
C VAL A 92 -0.98 -0.69 -1.42
N GLY A 93 -2.24 -0.74 -1.03
CA GLY A 93 -3.01 -1.97 -1.12
C GLY A 93 -4.51 -1.77 -1.16
N ARG A 94 -5.23 -2.88 -1.10
CA ARG A 94 -6.70 -2.94 -1.10
C ARG A 94 -7.19 -3.41 0.26
N GLY A 95 -8.44 -3.11 0.59
CA GLY A 95 -9.04 -3.56 1.84
C GLY A 95 -9.00 -5.09 2.04
N ASP A 96 -9.03 -5.89 0.98
CA ASP A 96 -8.92 -7.36 1.04
C ASP A 96 -7.46 -7.87 1.08
N TRP A 97 -6.46 -6.98 1.04
CA TRP A 97 -5.03 -7.31 1.10
C TRP A 97 -4.45 -7.16 2.50
N VAL A 98 -5.15 -6.47 3.40
CA VAL A 98 -4.71 -6.24 4.80
C VAL A 98 -4.52 -7.54 5.58
N ARG A 99 -5.13 -8.63 5.12
CA ARG A 99 -4.89 -9.99 5.64
C ARG A 99 -3.97 -10.75 4.68
N PRO A 100 -2.77 -11.15 5.12
CA PRO A 100 -1.89 -12.00 4.33
C PRO A 100 -2.54 -13.35 3.99
N GLY A 101 -2.12 -13.96 2.88
CA GLY A 101 -2.49 -15.33 2.54
C GLY A 101 -1.87 -16.38 3.47
N PRO A 102 -2.32 -17.64 3.41
CA PRO A 102 -1.91 -18.69 4.34
C PRO A 102 -0.41 -18.96 4.32
N THR A 103 0.26 -18.89 3.17
CA THR A 103 1.71 -19.13 3.08
C THR A 103 2.49 -17.99 3.72
N VAL A 104 2.12 -16.75 3.41
CA VAL A 104 2.74 -15.54 4.00
C VAL A 104 2.47 -15.48 5.51
N GLN A 105 1.23 -15.76 5.93
CA GLN A 105 0.84 -15.79 7.34
C GLN A 105 1.61 -16.85 8.12
N LYS A 106 1.76 -18.06 7.56
CA LYS A 106 2.56 -19.13 8.18
C LYS A 106 4.02 -18.71 8.35
N ALA A 107 4.64 -18.16 7.31
CA ALA A 107 6.01 -17.66 7.37
C ALA A 107 6.18 -16.57 8.43
N LEU A 108 5.26 -15.60 8.50
CA LEU A 108 5.26 -14.55 9.52
C LEU A 108 5.11 -15.13 10.94
N THR A 109 4.21 -16.10 11.14
CA THR A 109 4.02 -16.75 12.44
C THR A 109 5.25 -17.54 12.89
N GLN A 110 5.96 -18.19 11.96
CA GLN A 110 7.17 -18.97 12.23
C GLN A 110 8.39 -18.11 12.59
N SER A 111 8.38 -16.82 12.27
CA SER A 111 9.48 -15.90 12.58
C SER A 111 9.37 -15.31 13.97
N ASP A 112 10.51 -15.02 14.60
CA ASP A 112 10.58 -14.36 15.91
C ASP A 112 10.34 -12.85 15.79
N THR A 113 10.74 -12.23 14.68
CA THR A 113 10.67 -10.78 14.47
C THR A 113 10.25 -10.42 13.05
N LEU A 114 9.50 -9.33 12.91
CA LEU A 114 9.25 -8.65 11.64
C LEU A 114 10.35 -7.60 11.44
N ALA A 115 11.07 -7.67 10.33
CA ALA A 115 11.99 -6.61 9.92
C ALA A 115 11.36 -5.85 8.75
N LEU A 116 11.24 -4.53 8.86
CA LEU A 116 10.74 -3.63 7.81
C LEU A 116 11.88 -2.76 7.30
N GLU A 117 11.77 -2.16 6.12
CA GLU A 117 12.69 -1.06 5.73
C GLU A 117 12.66 0.00 6.82
N LEU A 118 11.47 0.55 7.02
CA LEU A 118 11.16 1.55 8.02
C LEU A 118 9.83 1.21 8.68
N ASP A 119 9.69 1.50 9.97
CA ASP A 119 8.43 1.36 10.70
C ASP A 119 7.81 2.74 10.92
N SER A 120 6.98 3.20 9.97
CA SER A 120 6.37 4.54 9.99
C SER A 120 5.47 4.80 11.22
N ARG A 121 5.09 3.74 11.94
CA ARG A 121 4.29 3.78 13.17
C ARG A 121 5.13 3.79 14.44
N ASP A 122 6.45 3.61 14.34
CA ASP A 122 7.36 3.84 15.46
C ASP A 122 7.44 5.33 15.76
N ASP A 123 7.37 5.71 17.04
CA ASP A 123 7.27 7.11 17.44
C ASP A 123 8.50 7.93 17.01
N ALA A 124 9.71 7.38 17.16
CA ALA A 124 10.93 8.08 16.78
C ALA A 124 11.02 8.26 15.26
N THR A 125 10.63 7.23 14.52
CA THR A 125 10.54 7.25 13.06
C THR A 125 9.52 8.28 12.56
N ALA A 126 8.30 8.24 13.11
CA ALA A 126 7.23 9.16 12.75
C ALA A 126 7.62 10.61 13.04
N GLN A 127 8.26 10.87 14.19
CA GLN A 127 8.78 12.20 14.53
C GLN A 127 9.87 12.67 13.57
N ALA A 128 10.78 11.78 13.17
CA ALA A 128 11.84 12.12 12.22
C ALA A 128 11.29 12.48 10.83
N LEU A 129 10.31 11.73 10.33
CA LEU A 129 9.64 12.02 9.05
C LEU A 129 8.74 13.26 9.11
N ALA A 130 8.12 13.53 10.26
CA ALA A 130 7.28 14.70 10.49
C ALA A 130 8.08 15.97 10.84
N ARG A 131 9.41 15.88 10.95
CA ARG A 131 10.26 17.04 11.25
C ARG A 131 10.07 18.11 10.18
N PRO A 132 9.66 19.33 10.56
CA PRO A 132 9.46 20.41 9.61
C PRO A 132 10.69 20.65 8.75
N ALA A 133 10.47 20.91 7.47
CA ALA A 133 11.52 21.37 6.57
C ALA A 133 12.04 22.74 7.00
N ASP A 134 13.29 23.03 6.65
CA ASP A 134 13.83 24.36 6.74
C ASP A 134 12.97 25.33 5.89
N PRO A 135 12.40 26.40 6.47
CA PRO A 135 11.61 27.38 5.72
C PRO A 135 12.37 28.00 4.55
N GLU A 136 13.69 28.20 4.67
CA GLU A 136 14.48 28.75 3.58
C GLU A 136 14.63 27.74 2.43
N LEU A 137 14.84 26.47 2.76
CA LEU A 137 14.84 25.36 1.80
C LEU A 137 13.51 25.29 1.05
N LEU A 138 12.38 25.35 1.76
CA LEU A 138 11.05 25.39 1.15
C LEU A 138 10.89 26.60 0.23
N ALA A 139 11.33 27.79 0.65
CA ALA A 139 11.24 28.99 -0.15
C ALA A 139 12.11 28.93 -1.42
N ARG A 140 13.23 28.20 -1.39
CA ARG A 140 14.08 28.00 -2.59
C ARG A 140 13.52 26.94 -3.52
N LEU A 141 13.25 25.72 -3.04
CA LEU A 141 12.78 24.63 -3.90
C LEU A 141 11.32 24.79 -4.30
N LEU A 142 10.43 25.09 -3.36
CA LEU A 142 8.98 25.12 -3.59
C LEU A 142 8.48 26.55 -3.75
N SER A 143 9.00 27.25 -4.75
CA SER A 143 8.56 28.58 -5.16
C SER A 143 8.11 28.63 -6.62
N GLY A 144 7.52 29.78 -7.02
CA GLY A 144 7.16 30.04 -8.41
C GLY A 144 6.23 28.99 -9.00
N GLU A 145 6.60 28.44 -10.17
CA GLU A 145 5.78 27.41 -10.83
C GLU A 145 5.76 26.10 -10.04
N ARG A 146 6.86 25.69 -9.40
CA ARG A 146 6.90 24.42 -8.67
C ARG A 146 5.89 24.39 -7.52
N ALA A 147 5.76 25.49 -6.80
CA ALA A 147 4.73 25.64 -5.76
C ALA A 147 3.31 25.50 -6.34
N ARG A 148 3.03 26.17 -7.48
CA ARG A 148 1.72 26.10 -8.14
C ARG A 148 1.41 24.70 -8.67
N ARG A 149 2.39 24.01 -9.25
CA ARG A 149 2.28 22.61 -9.69
C ARG A 149 1.89 21.71 -8.52
N LEU A 150 2.62 21.82 -7.42
CA LEU A 150 2.37 21.04 -6.21
C LEU A 150 0.99 21.30 -5.61
N GLU A 151 0.56 22.56 -5.53
CA GLU A 151 -0.77 22.92 -5.02
C GLU A 151 -1.90 22.38 -5.92
N ARG A 152 -1.74 22.43 -7.24
CA ARG A 152 -2.69 21.80 -8.18
C ARG A 152 -2.79 20.30 -7.94
N GLN A 153 -1.65 19.60 -7.84
CA GLN A 153 -1.63 18.16 -7.59
C GLN A 153 -2.21 17.79 -6.22
N ALA A 154 -1.99 18.61 -5.19
CA ALA A 154 -2.62 18.44 -3.89
C ALA A 154 -4.15 18.60 -3.95
N SER A 155 -4.64 19.59 -4.71
CA SER A 155 -6.06 19.82 -4.94
C SER A 155 -6.71 18.66 -5.72
N GLU A 156 -6.08 18.16 -6.78
CA GLU A 156 -6.53 16.99 -7.55
C GLU A 156 -6.55 15.72 -6.69
N ALA A 157 -5.59 15.58 -5.77
CA ALA A 157 -5.58 14.53 -4.76
C ALA A 157 -6.50 14.82 -3.56
N CYS A 158 -7.30 15.89 -3.57
CA CYS A 158 -8.18 16.27 -2.46
C CYS A 158 -7.48 16.30 -1.09
N VAL A 159 -6.22 16.71 -1.09
CA VAL A 159 -5.45 16.94 0.13
C VAL A 159 -5.82 18.32 0.66
N PRO A 160 -6.20 18.46 1.96
CA PRO A 160 -6.60 19.76 2.48
C PRO A 160 -5.46 20.79 2.36
N PRO A 161 -5.75 22.05 1.98
CA PRO A 161 -4.75 23.09 1.84
C PRO A 161 -3.86 23.20 3.08
N GLY A 162 -2.54 23.30 2.86
CA GLY A 162 -1.56 23.40 3.95
C GLY A 162 -1.20 22.10 4.66
N SER A 163 -1.83 20.96 4.35
CA SER A 163 -1.51 19.67 5.01
C SER A 163 -0.07 19.21 4.77
N LEU A 164 0.49 19.55 3.60
CA LEU A 164 1.84 19.15 3.20
C LEU A 164 2.90 20.23 3.45
N SER A 165 2.49 21.47 3.77
CA SER A 165 3.35 22.66 3.62
C SER A 165 4.59 22.69 4.52
N ARG A 166 4.60 21.90 5.60
CA ARG A 166 5.74 21.78 6.51
C ARG A 166 6.63 20.57 6.25
N MET A 167 6.21 19.64 5.38
CA MET A 167 6.99 18.44 5.07
C MET A 167 8.20 18.80 4.19
N GLN A 168 9.23 17.96 4.24
CA GLN A 168 10.38 18.05 3.32
C GLN A 168 9.89 18.07 1.86
N PRO A 169 10.50 18.86 0.96
CA PRO A 169 10.01 19.01 -0.42
C PRO A 169 9.77 17.67 -1.12
N ILE A 170 10.74 16.75 -1.05
CA ILE A 170 10.59 15.41 -1.65
C ILE A 170 9.45 14.58 -1.03
N LEU A 171 9.15 14.75 0.26
CA LEU A 171 8.08 14.01 0.93
C LEU A 171 6.69 14.51 0.51
N GLN A 172 6.56 15.78 0.07
CA GLN A 172 5.29 16.31 -0.43
C GLN A 172 4.88 15.62 -1.73
N VAL A 173 5.79 15.52 -2.71
CA VAL A 173 5.52 14.79 -3.96
C VAL A 173 5.39 13.29 -3.72
N THR A 174 6.19 12.70 -2.82
CA THR A 174 6.07 11.28 -2.46
C THR A 174 4.68 10.94 -1.89
N ALA A 175 4.16 11.80 -1.01
CA ALA A 175 2.81 11.64 -0.46
C ALA A 175 1.74 11.70 -1.56
N LEU A 176 1.84 12.66 -2.49
CA LEU A 176 0.89 12.77 -3.61
C LEU A 176 0.97 11.57 -4.55
N SER A 177 2.17 11.07 -4.85
CA SER A 177 2.40 9.85 -5.64
C SER A 177 1.71 8.64 -5.02
N GLY A 178 1.67 8.52 -3.70
CA GLY A 178 0.93 7.44 -3.00
C GLY A 178 -0.60 7.55 -3.16
N LEU A 179 -1.13 8.75 -3.44
CA LEU A 179 -2.57 9.02 -3.47
C LEU A 179 -3.21 8.89 -4.85
N VAL A 180 -2.43 8.86 -5.94
CA VAL A 180 -2.97 8.86 -7.31
C VAL A 180 -3.78 7.61 -7.67
N ALA A 181 -3.47 6.47 -7.04
CA ALA A 181 -4.11 5.19 -7.33
C ALA A 181 -5.35 4.90 -6.46
N ARG A 182 -5.79 5.85 -5.62
CA ARG A 182 -7.02 5.69 -4.81
C ARG A 182 -8.27 5.51 -5.67
N ALA A 183 -8.30 6.13 -6.85
CA ALA A 183 -9.36 5.93 -7.82
C ALA A 183 -9.42 4.48 -8.35
N ASP A 184 -8.33 3.71 -8.24
CA ASP A 184 -8.30 2.27 -8.53
C ASP A 184 -8.51 1.39 -7.30
N GLY A 185 -8.82 1.99 -6.15
CA GLY A 185 -8.99 1.31 -4.87
C GLY A 185 -7.68 0.88 -4.21
N LEU A 186 -6.55 1.50 -4.58
CA LEU A 186 -5.24 1.30 -3.97
C LEU A 186 -4.94 2.46 -3.02
N TYR A 187 -4.69 2.15 -1.76
CA TYR A 187 -4.56 3.11 -0.67
C TYR A 187 -3.26 2.86 0.10
N PRO A 188 -2.48 3.92 0.43
CA PRO A 188 -1.35 3.82 1.35
C PRO A 188 -1.75 3.24 2.71
N GLU A 189 -2.95 3.53 3.19
CA GLU A 189 -3.49 3.02 4.45
C GLU A 189 -3.68 1.49 4.47
N PHE A 190 -3.72 0.87 3.29
CA PHE A 190 -3.72 -0.58 3.12
C PHE A 190 -2.40 -1.11 2.57
N GLY A 191 -1.33 -0.31 2.64
CA GLY A 191 0.02 -0.74 2.34
C GLY A 191 0.34 -2.05 3.05
N VAL A 192 1.07 -2.93 2.37
CA VAL A 192 1.32 -4.29 2.84
C VAL A 192 2.28 -4.26 4.03
N ASP A 193 3.31 -3.42 3.96
CA ASP A 193 4.21 -3.11 5.08
C ASP A 193 3.45 -2.58 6.30
N GLU A 194 2.55 -1.61 6.12
CA GLU A 194 1.69 -1.07 7.18
C GLU A 194 0.79 -2.15 7.79
N SER A 195 0.16 -2.97 6.95
CA SER A 195 -0.71 -4.07 7.39
C SER A 195 0.05 -5.12 8.20
N LEU A 196 1.28 -5.45 7.79
CA LEU A 196 2.17 -6.34 8.53
C LEU A 196 2.62 -5.72 9.86
N ALA A 197 2.93 -4.43 9.88
CA ALA A 197 3.32 -3.70 11.09
C ALA A 197 2.18 -3.67 12.13
N VAL A 198 0.94 -3.45 11.69
CA VAL A 198 -0.26 -3.53 12.55
C VAL A 198 -0.47 -4.97 13.04
N SER A 199 -0.36 -5.97 12.17
CA SER A 199 -0.50 -7.37 12.56
C SER A 199 0.57 -7.82 13.56
N ALA A 200 1.81 -7.38 13.39
CA ALA A 200 2.91 -7.69 14.30
C ALA A 200 2.66 -7.09 15.69
N ARG A 201 2.24 -5.82 15.77
CA ARG A 201 1.86 -5.18 17.05
C ARG A 201 0.70 -5.89 17.73
N ASN A 202 -0.36 -6.21 16.99
CA ASN A 202 -1.52 -6.94 17.53
C ASN A 202 -1.17 -8.34 18.05
N SER A 203 -0.08 -8.94 17.55
CA SER A 203 0.41 -10.25 18.00
C SER A 203 1.62 -10.17 18.93
N ASN A 204 1.99 -8.96 19.40
CA ASN A 204 3.19 -8.70 20.21
C ASN A 204 4.49 -9.23 19.56
N LYS A 205 4.55 -9.31 18.24
CA LYS A 205 5.76 -9.67 17.51
C LYS A 205 6.69 -8.46 17.43
N PRO A 206 7.96 -8.56 17.87
CA PRO A 206 8.92 -7.47 17.75
C PRO A 206 9.11 -7.01 16.31
N ILE A 207 9.10 -5.69 16.12
CA ILE A 207 9.38 -5.03 14.83
C ILE A 207 10.76 -4.39 14.91
N VAL A 208 11.54 -4.54 13.85
CA VAL A 208 12.85 -3.88 13.70
C VAL A 208 12.89 -3.17 12.35
N ALA A 209 13.26 -1.89 12.34
CA ALA A 209 13.58 -1.18 11.11
C ALA A 209 14.99 -1.56 10.64
N LEU A 210 15.15 -1.83 9.35
CA LEU A 210 16.42 -2.17 8.72
C LEU A 210 17.24 -0.93 8.36
N GLU A 211 16.61 0.23 8.31
CA GLU A 211 17.24 1.53 8.15
C GLU A 211 16.53 2.61 9.01
N SER A 212 17.10 3.81 9.02
CA SER A 212 16.55 4.98 9.69
C SER A 212 15.81 5.92 8.73
N ALA A 213 14.89 6.73 9.27
CA ALA A 213 14.20 7.76 8.51
C ALA A 213 15.18 8.77 7.86
N ALA A 214 16.32 9.03 8.50
CA ALA A 214 17.35 9.92 7.95
C ALA A 214 18.07 9.31 6.74
N GLU A 215 18.36 8.01 6.77
CA GLU A 215 18.92 7.29 5.62
C GLU A 215 17.92 7.26 4.47
N GLN A 216 16.65 6.96 4.74
CA GLN A 216 15.61 6.94 3.71
C GLN A 216 15.41 8.32 3.08
N LEU A 217 15.36 9.38 3.89
CA LEU A 217 15.25 10.75 3.38
C LEU A 217 16.45 11.11 2.51
N LYS A 218 17.68 10.73 2.91
CA LYS A 218 18.89 10.99 2.12
C LYS A 218 18.86 10.29 0.76
N VAL A 219 18.32 9.07 0.69
CA VAL A 219 18.14 8.35 -0.58
C VAL A 219 17.17 9.10 -1.51
N LEU A 220 16.09 9.66 -0.94
CA LEU A 220 15.07 10.41 -1.66
C LEU A 220 15.51 11.83 -2.06
N THR A 221 16.22 12.57 -1.21
CA THR A 221 16.68 13.92 -1.55
C THR A 221 17.90 13.90 -2.47
N GLY A 222 18.67 12.82 -2.42
CA GLY A 222 19.94 12.72 -3.12
C GLY A 222 21.07 13.49 -2.45
N GLY A 223 22.09 13.86 -3.23
CA GLY A 223 23.34 14.43 -2.73
C GLY A 223 23.39 15.96 -2.68
N SER A 224 22.41 16.66 -3.28
CA SER A 224 22.40 18.13 -3.36
C SER A 224 20.99 18.71 -3.50
N GLU A 225 20.83 19.99 -3.18
CA GLU A 225 19.56 20.73 -3.37
C GLU A 225 19.10 20.71 -4.83
N ALA A 226 20.02 20.81 -5.79
CA ALA A 226 19.71 20.76 -7.22
C ALA A 226 19.17 19.39 -7.64
N GLU A 227 19.70 18.31 -7.05
CA GLU A 227 19.24 16.95 -7.32
C GLU A 227 17.89 16.66 -6.65
N GLU A 228 17.61 17.25 -5.47
CA GLU A 228 16.27 17.19 -4.89
C GLU A 228 15.27 17.95 -5.79
N ALA A 229 15.64 19.12 -6.30
CA ALA A 229 14.79 19.89 -7.21
C ALA A 229 14.49 19.12 -8.52
N GLU A 230 15.49 18.47 -9.13
CA GLU A 230 15.31 17.60 -10.30
C GLU A 230 14.32 16.45 -10.00
N GLN A 231 14.42 15.84 -8.82
CA GLN A 231 13.52 14.76 -8.41
C GLN A 231 12.09 15.24 -8.13
N VAL A 232 11.93 16.41 -7.52
CA VAL A 232 10.61 17.01 -7.30
C VAL A 232 9.96 17.36 -8.65
N ASP A 233 10.72 17.91 -9.60
CA ASP A 233 10.21 18.21 -10.95
C ASP A 233 9.81 16.94 -11.69
N ALA A 234 10.64 15.89 -11.66
CA ALA A 234 10.33 14.61 -12.28
C ALA A 234 9.07 13.97 -11.67
N ALA A 235 8.91 14.01 -10.34
CA ALA A 235 7.71 13.50 -9.69
C ALA A 235 6.46 14.30 -10.08
N LEU A 236 6.57 15.63 -10.20
CA LEU A 236 5.47 16.46 -10.69
C LEU A 236 5.13 16.18 -12.17
N ASP A 237 6.13 15.94 -13.03
CA ASP A 237 5.92 15.55 -14.42
C ASP A 237 5.16 14.21 -14.50
N GLU A 238 5.53 13.23 -13.68
CA GLU A 238 4.85 11.93 -13.61
C GLU A 238 3.39 12.07 -13.13
N LEU A 239 3.16 12.85 -12.08
CA LEU A 239 1.83 13.16 -11.54
C LEU A 239 0.94 13.81 -12.61
N GLU A 240 1.44 14.87 -13.26
CA GLU A 240 0.72 15.65 -14.26
C GLU A 240 0.46 14.86 -15.55
N SER A 241 1.36 13.93 -15.92
CA SER A 241 1.18 13.07 -17.10
C SER A 241 0.04 12.05 -16.95
N GLY A 242 -0.36 11.75 -15.72
CA GLY A 242 -1.30 10.67 -15.39
C GLY A 242 -0.75 9.25 -15.55
N LYS A 243 0.49 9.08 -16.04
CA LYS A 243 1.12 7.77 -16.24
C LYS A 243 1.34 7.01 -14.93
N LEU A 244 1.68 7.73 -13.86
CA LEU A 244 2.02 7.15 -12.55
C LEU A 244 0.91 6.25 -12.00
N ARG A 245 -0.36 6.65 -12.16
CA ARG A 245 -1.52 5.84 -11.75
C ARG A 245 -1.53 4.48 -12.46
N GLY A 246 -1.28 4.47 -13.76
CA GLY A 246 -1.20 3.24 -14.56
C GLY A 246 -0.03 2.34 -14.14
N GLN A 247 1.13 2.93 -13.87
CA GLN A 247 2.33 2.22 -13.39
C GLN A 247 2.09 1.56 -12.03
N ILE A 248 1.51 2.30 -11.06
CA ILE A 248 1.17 1.77 -9.73
C ILE A 248 0.14 0.64 -9.86
N LYS A 249 -0.89 0.82 -10.70
CA LYS A 249 -1.90 -0.23 -10.93
C LYS A 249 -1.27 -1.49 -11.51
N GLU A 250 -0.42 -1.37 -12.53
CA GLU A 250 0.27 -2.51 -13.14
C GLU A 250 1.18 -3.20 -12.12
N LEU A 251 1.98 -2.45 -11.36
CA LEU A 251 2.84 -3.00 -10.30
C LEU A 251 2.02 -3.74 -9.24
N ALA A 252 0.89 -3.18 -8.82
CA ALA A 252 -0.03 -3.80 -7.88
C ALA A 252 -0.62 -5.10 -8.42
N ASP A 253 -0.95 -5.15 -9.72
CA ASP A 253 -1.47 -6.34 -10.39
C ASP A 253 -0.39 -7.44 -10.53
N VAL A 254 0.86 -7.06 -10.86
CA VAL A 254 2.02 -7.98 -10.89
C VAL A 254 2.28 -8.55 -9.50
N TRP A 255 2.35 -7.69 -8.49
CA TRP A 255 2.58 -8.05 -7.10
C TRP A 255 1.49 -9.01 -6.58
N ALA A 256 0.22 -8.69 -6.84
CA ALA A 256 -0.90 -9.48 -6.37
C ALA A 256 -1.00 -10.87 -7.05
N ARG A 257 -0.30 -11.10 -8.16
CA ARG A 257 -0.17 -12.42 -8.80
C ARG A 257 1.12 -13.15 -8.44
N SER A 258 1.98 -12.59 -7.58
CA SER A 258 3.29 -13.16 -7.28
C SER A 258 4.19 -13.35 -8.52
N ASP A 259 4.00 -12.56 -9.58
CA ASP A 259 4.70 -12.74 -10.87
C ASP A 259 6.10 -12.11 -10.82
N ALA A 260 7.04 -12.81 -10.17
CA ALA A 260 8.42 -12.35 -10.00
C ALA A 260 9.15 -12.18 -11.35
N ALA A 261 8.79 -12.98 -12.36
CA ALA A 261 9.38 -12.89 -13.69
C ALA A 261 9.02 -11.58 -14.40
N ARG A 262 7.75 -11.13 -14.28
CA ARG A 262 7.34 -9.82 -14.80
C ARG A 262 7.89 -8.68 -13.95
N LEU A 263 7.93 -8.85 -12.62
CA LEU A 263 8.53 -7.86 -11.71
C LEU A 263 10.01 -7.62 -12.03
N ALA A 264 10.77 -8.67 -12.35
CA ALA A 264 12.18 -8.57 -12.72
C ALA A 264 12.42 -7.76 -14.01
N ARG A 265 11.39 -7.55 -14.83
CA ARG A 265 11.42 -6.70 -16.03
C ARG A 265 10.77 -5.33 -15.82
N TYR A 266 10.69 -4.86 -14.57
CA TYR A 266 10.05 -3.59 -14.21
C TYR A 266 10.43 -2.42 -15.14
N ALA A 267 11.72 -2.23 -15.40
CA ALA A 267 12.24 -1.17 -16.26
C ALA A 267 11.77 -1.26 -17.73
N ASP A 268 11.38 -2.45 -18.20
CA ASP A 268 10.92 -2.65 -19.58
C ASP A 268 9.50 -2.10 -19.77
N TRP A 269 8.64 -2.24 -18.76
CA TRP A 269 7.21 -1.96 -18.87
C TRP A 269 6.71 -0.77 -18.06
N CYS A 270 7.46 -0.28 -17.06
CA CYS A 270 7.02 0.86 -16.27
C CYS A 270 7.10 2.19 -17.04
N ASP A 271 7.90 2.27 -18.10
CA ASP A 271 8.19 3.55 -18.78
C ASP A 271 8.75 4.64 -17.83
N CYS A 272 9.54 4.21 -16.84
CA CYS A 272 9.99 5.02 -15.70
C CYS A 272 11.51 4.90 -15.38
N VAL A 273 12.27 4.23 -16.26
CA VAL A 273 13.74 4.03 -16.13
C VAL A 273 14.43 4.24 -17.49
N LYS A 274 14.03 5.28 -18.20
CA LYS A 274 14.47 5.64 -19.57
C LYS A 274 15.58 6.68 -19.57
N THR A 275 15.56 7.63 -18.65
CA THR A 275 16.57 8.71 -18.61
C THR A 275 17.75 8.37 -17.70
N PRO A 276 18.93 8.98 -17.91
CA PRO A 276 20.05 8.83 -16.98
C PRO A 276 19.70 9.26 -15.55
N ALA A 277 18.81 10.25 -15.36
CA ALA A 277 18.36 10.68 -14.04
C ALA A 277 17.53 9.60 -13.35
N GLU A 278 16.55 9.02 -14.05
CA GLU A 278 15.75 7.90 -13.55
C GLU A 278 16.61 6.67 -13.23
N GLN A 279 17.60 6.35 -14.07
CA GLN A 279 18.53 5.25 -13.82
C GLN A 279 19.36 5.48 -12.54
N ARG A 280 19.86 6.70 -12.32
CA ARG A 280 20.57 7.06 -11.08
C ARG A 280 19.65 6.96 -9.87
N LEU A 281 18.41 7.43 -9.99
CA LEU A 281 17.42 7.34 -8.92
C LEU A 281 17.12 5.88 -8.57
N MET A 282 16.80 5.05 -9.55
CA MET A 282 16.50 3.63 -9.34
C MET A 282 17.69 2.86 -8.76
N LYS A 283 18.91 3.15 -9.22
CA LYS A 283 20.13 2.58 -8.64
C LYS A 283 20.28 2.95 -7.16
N ARG A 284 20.00 4.19 -6.77
CA ARG A 284 20.01 4.60 -5.36
C ARG A 284 18.91 3.96 -4.53
N LEU A 285 17.69 3.91 -5.07
CA LEU A 285 16.53 3.36 -4.37
C LEU A 285 16.68 1.85 -4.12
N LEU A 286 17.40 1.14 -5.00
CA LEU A 286 17.53 -0.31 -4.97
C LEU A 286 18.98 -0.75 -4.77
N ASP A 287 19.80 -0.71 -5.83
CA ASP A 287 21.13 -1.33 -5.85
C ASP A 287 22.07 -0.83 -4.76
N ASP A 288 22.08 0.47 -4.48
CA ASP A 288 22.93 1.06 -3.44
C ASP A 288 22.37 0.89 -2.03
N ARG A 289 21.06 0.60 -1.91
CA ARG A 289 20.34 0.46 -0.64
C ARG A 289 20.26 -1.00 -0.17
N ASN A 290 20.17 -1.94 -1.10
CA ASN A 290 20.03 -3.37 -0.84
C ASN A 290 21.14 -3.98 0.02
N PRO A 291 22.43 -3.61 -0.14
CA PRO A 291 23.49 -4.16 0.71
C PRO A 291 23.26 -3.89 2.20
N ASN A 292 22.83 -2.68 2.57
CA ASN A 292 22.54 -2.31 3.96
C ASN A 292 21.31 -3.08 4.50
N LEU A 293 20.26 -3.22 3.69
CA LEU A 293 19.10 -4.04 4.06
C LEU A 293 19.49 -5.50 4.30
N ALA A 294 20.31 -6.08 3.41
CA ALA A 294 20.83 -7.44 3.56
C ALA A 294 21.71 -7.59 4.81
N ASP A 295 22.55 -6.60 5.13
CA ASP A 295 23.34 -6.56 6.37
C ASP A 295 22.45 -6.58 7.61
N GLY A 296 21.35 -5.82 7.59
CA GLY A 296 20.37 -5.81 8.67
C GLY A 296 19.69 -7.16 8.88
N VAL A 297 19.24 -7.81 7.79
CA VAL A 297 18.63 -9.14 7.84
C VAL A 297 19.63 -10.18 8.36
N GLU A 298 20.86 -10.15 7.84
CA GLU A 298 21.93 -11.07 8.27
C GLU A 298 22.28 -10.90 9.75
N ARG A 299 22.42 -9.65 10.21
CA ARG A 299 22.73 -9.34 11.62
C ARG A 299 21.65 -9.86 12.56
N LEU A 300 20.37 -9.65 12.21
CA LEU A 300 19.24 -10.18 12.98
C LEU A 300 19.24 -11.72 12.98
N HIS A 301 19.48 -12.34 11.83
CA HIS A 301 19.56 -13.79 11.72
C HIS A 301 20.71 -14.38 12.55
N ALA A 302 21.90 -13.75 12.50
CA ALA A 302 23.08 -14.16 13.25
C ALA A 302 22.90 -13.98 14.77
N SER A 303 22.05 -13.05 15.20
CA SER A 303 21.69 -12.88 16.61
C SER A 303 20.80 -14.00 17.19
N GLY A 304 20.46 -15.01 16.39
CA GLY A 304 19.69 -16.17 16.82
C GLY A 304 18.22 -16.15 16.41
N LYS A 305 17.74 -15.10 15.76
CA LYS A 305 16.31 -14.89 15.43
C LYS A 305 15.91 -15.44 14.07
N GLY A 306 14.74 -16.07 13.97
CA GLY A 306 14.02 -16.24 12.72
C GLY A 306 13.44 -14.90 12.26
N VAL A 307 13.90 -14.38 11.13
CA VAL A 307 13.52 -13.05 10.64
C VAL A 307 12.45 -13.19 9.55
N PHE A 308 11.36 -12.42 9.63
CA PHE A 308 10.51 -12.14 8.49
C PHE A 308 10.85 -10.74 7.98
N ALA A 309 11.71 -10.64 6.97
CA ALA A 309 12.10 -9.37 6.37
C ALA A 309 11.14 -8.99 5.26
N ALA A 310 10.38 -7.91 5.47
CA ALA A 310 9.36 -7.40 4.58
C ALA A 310 9.79 -6.02 4.06
N VAL A 311 10.27 -5.99 2.82
CA VAL A 311 10.78 -4.80 2.13
C VAL A 311 10.15 -4.73 0.74
N GLY A 312 10.08 -3.56 0.12
CA GLY A 312 9.43 -3.31 -1.15
C GLY A 312 9.82 -4.32 -2.22
N ALA A 313 8.85 -4.74 -3.04
CA ALA A 313 9.02 -5.89 -3.93
C ALA A 313 10.17 -5.75 -4.94
N LEU A 314 10.52 -4.52 -5.34
CA LEU A 314 11.65 -4.27 -6.24
C LEU A 314 13.01 -4.58 -5.60
N HIS A 315 13.12 -4.60 -4.28
CA HIS A 315 14.32 -5.04 -3.58
C HIS A 315 14.57 -6.55 -3.71
N MET A 316 13.62 -7.31 -4.27
CA MET A 316 13.73 -8.77 -4.43
C MET A 316 14.34 -9.22 -5.76
N ILE A 317 14.43 -8.32 -6.75
CA ILE A 317 14.77 -8.68 -8.13
C ILE A 317 16.17 -8.20 -8.53
N GLY A 318 16.75 -8.88 -9.53
CA GLY A 318 18.03 -8.48 -10.12
C GLY A 318 19.28 -8.93 -9.35
N PRO A 319 20.47 -8.57 -9.86
CA PRO A 319 21.75 -9.02 -9.33
C PRO A 319 22.08 -8.41 -7.95
N GLN A 320 21.50 -7.26 -7.62
CA GLN A 320 21.62 -6.61 -6.31
C GLN A 320 20.40 -6.87 -5.42
N GLY A 321 19.43 -7.68 -5.83
CA GLY A 321 18.26 -8.00 -5.02
C GLY A 321 18.62 -8.83 -3.76
N LEU A 322 17.83 -8.69 -2.69
CA LEU A 322 18.09 -9.38 -1.42
C LEU A 322 18.27 -10.90 -1.59
N PRO A 323 17.42 -11.65 -2.35
CA PRO A 323 17.63 -13.08 -2.56
C PRO A 323 19.03 -13.39 -3.12
N THR A 324 19.51 -12.60 -4.08
CA THR A 324 20.84 -12.74 -4.68
C THR A 324 21.96 -12.42 -3.67
N LEU A 325 21.82 -11.32 -2.93
CA LEU A 325 22.79 -10.91 -1.91
C LEU A 325 22.88 -11.93 -0.76
N MET A 326 21.75 -12.49 -0.31
CA MET A 326 21.73 -13.50 0.74
C MET A 326 22.37 -14.81 0.26
N ALA A 327 22.14 -15.22 -1.00
CA ALA A 327 22.83 -16.38 -1.57
C ALA A 327 24.35 -16.17 -1.61
N ALA A 328 24.82 -14.98 -2.02
CA ALA A 328 26.24 -14.63 -2.01
C ALA A 328 26.86 -14.65 -0.59
N ARG A 329 26.06 -14.43 0.45
CA ARG A 329 26.43 -14.53 1.88
C ARG A 329 26.33 -15.95 2.44
N GLY A 330 26.15 -16.96 1.58
CA GLY A 330 26.12 -18.37 1.97
C GLY A 330 24.80 -18.83 2.60
N PHE A 331 23.71 -18.10 2.41
CA PHE A 331 22.37 -18.62 2.72
C PHE A 331 21.92 -19.57 1.60
N THR A 332 21.23 -20.65 1.97
CA THR A 332 20.39 -21.39 1.03
C THR A 332 19.14 -20.54 0.79
N VAL A 333 18.85 -20.22 -0.47
CA VAL A 333 17.71 -19.38 -0.86
C VAL A 333 16.74 -20.19 -1.70
N THR A 334 15.52 -20.35 -1.21
CA THR A 334 14.47 -21.16 -1.85
C THR A 334 13.29 -20.26 -2.20
N PRO A 335 12.92 -20.11 -3.48
CA PRO A 335 11.68 -19.41 -3.86
C PRO A 335 10.46 -20.15 -3.32
N VAL A 336 9.46 -19.42 -2.83
CA VAL A 336 8.22 -19.98 -2.25
C VAL A 336 6.97 -19.44 -2.93
N LEU A 337 6.88 -18.11 -3.13
CA LEU A 337 5.83 -17.48 -3.93
C LEU A 337 6.51 -16.60 -4.98
N VAL A 338 6.76 -17.12 -6.17
CA VAL A 338 7.46 -16.37 -7.25
C VAL A 338 6.85 -16.58 -8.63
N ASP A 339 5.98 -17.58 -8.76
CA ASP A 339 5.31 -17.91 -10.01
C ASP A 339 3.95 -17.21 -10.08
N ALA A 340 3.63 -16.72 -11.28
CA ALA A 340 2.36 -16.07 -11.54
C ALA A 340 1.20 -17.02 -11.18
N GLN A 341 0.35 -16.60 -10.25
CA GLN A 341 -0.80 -17.37 -9.78
C GLN A 341 -2.12 -16.63 -10.00
N ALA A 342 -3.18 -17.41 -10.17
CA ALA A 342 -4.54 -16.89 -10.18
C ALA A 342 -4.92 -16.39 -8.78
N GLN A 343 -5.58 -15.25 -8.71
CA GLN A 343 -6.05 -14.67 -7.45
C GLN A 343 -7.35 -15.33 -6.96
N THR A 344 -7.32 -16.65 -6.78
CA THR A 344 -8.44 -17.43 -6.23
C THR A 344 -8.25 -17.62 -4.74
N ALA A 345 -9.28 -17.31 -3.93
CA ALA A 345 -9.23 -17.49 -2.48
C ALA A 345 -9.05 -18.97 -2.11
N ALA A 346 -7.97 -19.27 -1.40
CA ALA A 346 -7.77 -20.58 -0.77
C ALA A 346 -8.43 -20.58 0.63
N PRO A 347 -9.11 -21.67 1.05
CA PRO A 347 -9.60 -21.78 2.41
C PRO A 347 -8.43 -21.78 3.41
N ILE A 348 -8.42 -20.85 4.37
CA ILE A 348 -7.47 -20.90 5.50
C ILE A 348 -7.98 -21.97 6.49
N ALA A 349 -7.12 -22.92 6.85
CA ALA A 349 -7.40 -23.83 7.96
C ALA A 349 -7.54 -23.04 9.26
N PRO A 350 -8.57 -23.28 10.09
CA PRO A 350 -8.78 -22.52 11.31
C PRO A 350 -7.52 -22.55 12.19
N MET A 351 -7.09 -21.38 12.68
CA MET A 351 -5.98 -21.32 13.63
C MET A 351 -6.33 -22.16 14.87
N PRO A 352 -5.39 -22.97 15.39
CA PRO A 352 -5.62 -23.66 16.65
C PRO A 352 -5.88 -22.61 17.74
N ALA A 353 -6.93 -22.83 18.53
CA ALA A 353 -7.26 -21.96 19.64
C ALA A 353 -6.04 -21.83 20.57
N PRO A 354 -5.77 -20.64 21.13
CA PRO A 354 -4.72 -20.48 22.12
C PRO A 354 -4.95 -21.50 23.25
N SER A 355 -3.93 -22.32 23.52
CA SER A 355 -3.97 -23.26 24.64
C SER A 355 -4.30 -22.48 25.89
N ALA A 356 -5.38 -22.85 26.57
CA ALA A 356 -5.73 -22.25 27.85
C ALA A 356 -4.52 -22.33 28.77
N ALA A 357 -4.12 -21.19 29.33
CA ALA A 357 -3.07 -21.15 30.35
C ALA A 357 -3.45 -22.13 31.48
N PRO A 358 -2.49 -22.88 32.03
CA PRO A 358 -2.78 -23.80 33.12
C PRO A 358 -3.39 -23.01 34.28
N ARG A 359 -4.62 -23.37 34.66
CA ARG A 359 -5.27 -22.82 35.84
C ARG A 359 -4.36 -23.07 37.03
N ALA A 360 -3.90 -22.01 37.66
CA ALA A 360 -3.24 -22.07 38.95
C ALA A 360 -4.16 -22.82 39.93
N THR A 361 -3.68 -23.96 40.42
CA THR A 361 -4.34 -24.72 41.48
C THR A 361 -4.38 -23.86 42.73
N ALA A 362 -5.55 -23.30 43.04
CA ALA A 362 -5.82 -22.69 44.32
C ALA A 362 -5.69 -23.76 45.41
N ARG A 363 -4.68 -23.62 46.28
CA ARG A 363 -4.57 -24.39 47.53
C ARG A 363 -5.81 -24.15 48.36
N GLY A 364 -6.42 -25.24 48.82
CA GLY A 364 -7.69 -25.25 49.53
C GLY A 364 -7.66 -24.51 50.86
N GLY A 365 -8.63 -23.61 51.03
CA GLY A 365 -9.15 -23.19 52.32
C GLY A 365 -10.44 -23.96 52.62
N LYS A 366 -10.47 -24.66 53.75
CA LYS A 366 -11.66 -25.35 54.28
C LYS A 366 -12.73 -24.33 54.72
N ALA A 367 -13.98 -24.55 54.35
CA ALA A 367 -15.16 -24.41 55.23
C ALA A 367 -16.42 -24.94 54.50
N VAL A 368 -16.97 -26.08 54.95
CA VAL A 368 -18.20 -26.24 55.76
C VAL A 368 -19.47 -26.49 54.91
N LYS A 369 -20.14 -27.59 55.26
CA LYS A 369 -21.35 -28.21 54.68
C LYS A 369 -22.60 -27.33 54.74
N GLY A 370 -23.44 -27.45 53.72
CA GLY A 370 -24.90 -27.24 53.72
C GLY A 370 -25.47 -27.65 52.36
N GLN A 371 -25.98 -28.89 52.21
CA GLN A 371 -27.40 -29.29 52.27
C GLN A 371 -28.21 -29.04 50.99
N HIS A 372 -28.74 -30.16 50.43
CA HIS A 372 -29.89 -30.34 49.52
C HIS A 372 -29.90 -29.59 48.17
N GLY A 373 -30.32 -30.17 47.05
CA GLY A 373 -30.93 -31.46 46.73
C GLY A 373 -31.36 -31.47 45.25
N GLN A 374 -31.47 -32.68 44.69
CA GLN A 374 -32.30 -33.12 43.53
C GLN A 374 -32.08 -32.45 42.15
N LYS A 375 -31.54 -33.18 41.17
CA LYS A 375 -32.19 -34.13 40.22
C LYS A 375 -33.12 -33.47 39.19
N GLY A 376 -32.71 -33.58 37.92
CA GLY A 376 -33.56 -33.38 36.74
C GLY A 376 -32.79 -33.74 35.46
N ALA A 377 -33.14 -34.86 34.86
CA ALA A 377 -32.49 -35.50 33.70
C ALA A 377 -32.94 -34.88 32.34
N PRO A 378 -32.32 -35.26 31.20
CA PRO A 378 -32.37 -34.53 29.93
C PRO A 378 -33.34 -35.15 28.89
N ALA A 379 -33.68 -34.37 27.86
CA ALA A 379 -34.35 -34.79 26.62
C ALA A 379 -34.09 -33.72 25.55
N ALA A 380 -34.06 -33.95 24.24
CA ALA A 380 -33.95 -35.13 23.39
C ALA A 380 -33.67 -34.61 21.97
N ALA A 381 -33.09 -35.46 21.14
CA ALA A 381 -32.87 -35.25 19.71
C ALA A 381 -34.18 -35.33 18.89
N ALA A 382 -34.24 -34.65 17.74
CA ALA A 382 -35.21 -34.93 16.69
C ALA A 382 -34.58 -34.82 15.30
N LYS A 383 -34.89 -35.82 14.46
CA LYS A 383 -34.51 -36.05 13.06
C LYS A 383 -35.59 -35.49 12.10
N GLY A 384 -35.21 -35.33 10.83
CA GLY A 384 -36.11 -35.42 9.64
C GLY A 384 -36.16 -34.13 8.82
N GLY A 385 -36.11 -34.12 7.49
CA GLY A 385 -36.28 -35.18 6.49
C GLY A 385 -35.85 -34.75 5.07
N LYS A 386 -35.94 -35.71 4.14
CA LYS A 386 -35.57 -35.66 2.70
C LYS A 386 -36.67 -35.06 1.82
N SER A 387 -36.29 -34.58 0.63
CA SER A 387 -36.94 -34.74 -0.72
C SER A 387 -36.28 -33.72 -1.69
N ALA A 388 -36.18 -33.84 -3.02
CA ALA A 388 -36.32 -34.89 -4.03
C ALA A 388 -35.72 -34.35 -5.36
N LYS A 389 -35.43 -35.25 -6.31
CA LYS A 389 -34.90 -35.04 -7.67
C LYS A 389 -35.82 -34.22 -8.60
N ALA A 390 -35.23 -33.50 -9.57
CA ALA A 390 -35.70 -33.45 -10.96
C ALA A 390 -34.56 -33.00 -11.93
N ALA A 391 -34.53 -33.61 -13.12
CA ALA A 391 -33.72 -33.31 -14.31
C ALA A 391 -34.60 -33.68 -15.55
N PRO A 392 -34.17 -33.58 -16.82
CA PRO A 392 -33.59 -32.45 -17.57
C PRO A 392 -34.30 -32.25 -18.95
N ALA A 393 -33.93 -31.23 -19.74
CA ALA A 393 -34.12 -31.15 -21.22
C ALA A 393 -33.14 -30.08 -21.78
N ALA A 394 -32.17 -30.40 -22.66
CA ALA A 394 -32.23 -30.61 -24.13
C ALA A 394 -32.61 -29.32 -24.90
N LYS A 395 -32.09 -28.95 -26.09
CA LYS A 395 -31.07 -29.40 -27.06
C LYS A 395 -31.03 -28.28 -28.15
N GLY A 396 -29.91 -28.14 -28.86
CA GLY A 396 -29.84 -27.55 -30.22
C GLY A 396 -29.31 -26.10 -30.27
N GLY A 397 -28.39 -25.70 -31.15
CA GLY A 397 -28.02 -26.29 -32.44
C GLY A 397 -26.57 -26.00 -32.88
N LYS A 398 -26.15 -26.81 -33.85
CA LYS A 398 -24.87 -26.82 -34.57
C LYS A 398 -24.83 -25.78 -35.69
N ALA A 399 -23.63 -25.29 -36.04
CA ALA A 399 -23.04 -25.25 -37.39
C ALA A 399 -21.67 -24.51 -37.32
N ALA A 400 -20.52 -25.17 -37.49
CA ALA A 400 -19.82 -25.45 -38.76
C ALA A 400 -19.31 -24.18 -39.47
N ALA A 401 -18.03 -23.82 -39.30
CA ALA A 401 -16.88 -24.24 -40.13
C ALA A 401 -16.79 -23.51 -41.49
N LYS A 402 -15.73 -22.70 -41.68
CA LYS A 402 -15.02 -22.48 -42.96
C LYS A 402 -13.77 -21.60 -42.78
N ALA A 403 -12.60 -22.23 -42.89
CA ALA A 403 -11.42 -21.72 -43.60
C ALA A 403 -11.25 -22.64 -44.84
N PRO A 404 -10.34 -22.43 -45.82
CA PRO A 404 -9.20 -21.48 -45.89
C PRO A 404 -9.04 -20.80 -47.27
N THR A 405 -8.02 -19.94 -47.45
CA THR A 405 -7.09 -19.83 -48.61
C THR A 405 -6.23 -18.57 -48.48
N LYS A 406 -4.90 -18.69 -48.34
CA LYS A 406 -3.83 -18.60 -49.37
C LYS A 406 -3.65 -17.20 -49.99
N GLY A 407 -2.43 -16.65 -49.83
CA GLY A 407 -1.91 -15.54 -50.63
C GLY A 407 -0.62 -14.95 -50.05
N ALA A 408 0.53 -15.51 -50.42
CA ALA A 408 1.84 -14.84 -50.32
C ALA A 408 2.04 -13.93 -51.55
N PRO A 409 3.05 -13.03 -51.52
CA PRO A 409 4.25 -13.37 -52.29
C PRO A 409 5.59 -13.08 -51.58
N LYS A 410 6.62 -13.79 -52.08
CA LYS A 410 8.06 -13.67 -51.80
C LYS A 410 8.70 -12.56 -52.64
N ALA A 411 9.82 -11.99 -52.16
CA ALA A 411 11.19 -12.04 -52.74
C ALA A 411 12.05 -10.86 -52.18
N ALA A 412 13.13 -11.15 -51.44
CA ALA A 412 14.56 -11.15 -51.86
C ALA A 412 15.19 -9.73 -51.88
N SER A 413 16.26 -9.41 -51.15
CA SER A 413 17.68 -9.81 -51.35
C SER A 413 18.53 -9.09 -50.25
N LYS A 414 19.44 -9.74 -49.51
CA LYS A 414 20.88 -10.09 -49.73
C LYS A 414 21.92 -8.95 -49.49
N ALA A 415 23.05 -9.37 -48.89
CA ALA A 415 24.38 -8.74 -48.67
C ALA A 415 24.53 -7.88 -47.39
N ALA A 416 25.41 -8.12 -46.39
CA ALA A 416 26.78 -8.65 -46.26
C ALA A 416 27.92 -7.62 -46.40
N SER A 417 28.54 -7.23 -45.27
CA SER A 417 29.94 -6.77 -45.05
C SER A 417 30.07 -6.41 -43.56
N LYS A 418 30.86 -7.02 -42.65
CA LYS A 418 32.28 -7.40 -42.54
C LYS A 418 33.28 -6.21 -42.56
N ALA A 419 34.19 -6.25 -41.56
CA ALA A 419 35.38 -5.42 -41.28
C ALA A 419 35.11 -4.13 -40.46
N ALA A 420 35.94 -3.69 -39.49
CA ALA A 420 37.13 -4.24 -38.84
C ALA A 420 37.41 -3.38 -37.58
N ALA A 421 38.03 -3.97 -36.57
CA ALA A 421 38.73 -3.26 -35.50
C ALA A 421 40.04 -2.65 -36.03
N PRO A 422 40.65 -1.73 -35.26
CA PRO A 422 41.99 -2.07 -34.79
C PRO A 422 42.19 -1.80 -33.29
N ALA A 423 43.01 -2.68 -32.71
CA ALA A 423 43.64 -2.49 -31.42
C ALA A 423 44.82 -1.51 -31.53
N ALA A 424 45.04 -0.69 -30.50
CA ALA A 424 46.33 -0.08 -30.22
C ALA A 424 46.64 -0.18 -28.72
N LYS A 425 47.75 -0.86 -28.43
CA LYS A 425 48.41 -1.04 -27.13
C LYS A 425 49.05 0.27 -26.69
N GLY A 426 49.16 0.51 -25.37
CA GLY A 426 49.92 1.65 -24.86
C GLY A 426 50.11 1.75 -23.34
N LYS A 427 50.90 0.82 -22.76
CA LYS A 427 51.83 0.96 -21.61
C LYS A 427 51.42 1.66 -20.29
N VAL A 428 51.43 0.82 -19.26
CA VAL A 428 51.90 0.99 -17.86
C VAL A 428 53.04 2.02 -17.66
N ARG A 429 52.94 2.86 -16.60
CA ARG A 429 54.00 3.04 -15.58
C ARG A 429 53.54 3.83 -14.33
N ARG A 430 53.82 3.20 -13.19
CA ARG A 430 53.90 3.66 -11.78
C ARG A 430 52.61 3.91 -11.02
#